data_AF-A0A850BJT3-F1
#
_entry.id   AF-A0A850BJT3-F1
#
_cell.length_a   1.000
_cell.length_b   1.000
_cell.length_c   1.000
_cell.angle_alpha   90.00
_cell.angle_beta   90.00
_cell.angle_gamma   90.00
#
_symmetry.space_group_name_H-M   'P 1'
#
loop_
_entity.id
_entity.type
_entity.pdbx_description
1 polymer ?
#
loop_
_entity_poly.entity_id
_entity_poly.type
_entity_poly.pdbx_seq_one_letter_code
_entity_poly.pdbx_strand_id
1 'polypeptide(L)'
;MHANALRTVVFPLGLAALTAFFAGCGSRASAVCDLICECEHCNDYEEDVQCEAIETTAEMAAVYECADQWEAWATCLEERGRCEETEANFTTATAGSCSGKTNTNFPCMNNGDCQSTFGPASLCESGMCSQRTCAGSDIPCESNNQCSGEDQCDAEEDALDDCVDNASSHGGVPFDID
;
A
#
# COMPACT_ATOMS: atom_id res chain seq x y z
N MET A 1 -26.39 -60.03 -34.27
CA MET A 1 -27.78 -59.49 -34.34
C MET A 1 -28.23 -59.23 -32.91
N HIS A 2 -28.97 -58.13 -32.66
CA HIS A 2 -29.21 -57.39 -31.39
C HIS A 2 -28.26 -56.15 -31.34
N ALA A 3 -28.57 -54.98 -31.90
CA ALA A 3 -29.74 -54.08 -31.84
C ALA A 3 -29.81 -53.21 -30.56
N ASN A 4 -29.66 -51.90 -30.79
CA ASN A 4 -30.24 -50.75 -30.06
C ASN A 4 -29.63 -50.41 -28.67
N ALA A 5 -29.48 -49.17 -28.22
CA ALA A 5 -30.11 -47.91 -28.62
C ALA A 5 -29.25 -46.69 -28.25
N LEU A 6 -29.21 -45.70 -29.16
CA LEU A 6 -29.01 -44.29 -28.83
C LEU A 6 -30.08 -43.86 -27.81
N ARG A 7 -29.70 -43.10 -26.78
CA ARG A 7 -30.66 -42.28 -26.03
C ARG A 7 -30.13 -40.87 -25.85
N THR A 8 -30.49 -40.04 -26.82
CA THR A 8 -30.49 -38.58 -26.79
C THR A 8 -31.51 -38.08 -25.75
N VAL A 9 -31.11 -37.19 -24.85
CA VAL A 9 -31.97 -36.32 -24.02
C VAL A 9 -31.18 -35.00 -23.92
N VAL A 10 -31.39 -33.97 -24.74
CA VAL A 10 -32.48 -32.98 -24.77
C VAL A 10 -32.75 -32.30 -23.41
N PHE A 11 -31.99 -31.21 -23.18
CA PHE A 11 -32.26 -29.93 -22.49
C PHE A 11 -33.44 -29.79 -21.51
N PRO A 12 -33.23 -29.06 -20.39
CA PRO A 12 -33.60 -27.64 -20.36
C PRO A 12 -32.43 -26.78 -19.82
N LEU A 13 -32.08 -25.62 -20.38
CA LEU A 13 -32.79 -24.35 -20.22
C LEU A 13 -33.32 -24.17 -18.78
N GLY A 14 -32.46 -24.50 -17.81
CA GLY A 14 -32.67 -24.24 -16.40
C GLY A 14 -32.13 -22.86 -16.07
N LEU A 15 -33.05 -21.90 -16.02
CA LEU A 15 -33.05 -20.70 -15.17
C LEU A 15 -31.65 -20.21 -14.74
N ALA A 16 -31.23 -19.11 -15.36
CA ALA A 16 -30.26 -18.20 -14.80
C ALA A 16 -30.69 -17.82 -13.38
N ALA A 17 -30.13 -18.50 -12.38
CA ALA A 17 -30.04 -17.97 -11.04
C ALA A 17 -29.02 -16.83 -11.12
N LEU A 18 -29.50 -15.64 -11.51
CA LEU A 18 -28.97 -14.40 -10.98
C LEU A 18 -29.17 -14.48 -9.46
N THR A 19 -28.27 -15.16 -8.77
CA THR A 19 -28.02 -14.86 -7.37
C THR A 19 -27.46 -13.45 -7.39
N ALA A 20 -28.36 -12.49 -7.21
CA ALA A 20 -28.03 -11.18 -6.71
C ALA A 20 -27.22 -11.39 -5.43
N PHE A 21 -25.89 -11.40 -5.57
CA PHE A 21 -24.98 -11.21 -4.46
C PHE A 21 -25.24 -9.79 -3.98
N PHE A 22 -26.15 -9.68 -3.02
CA PHE A 22 -26.22 -8.67 -1.97
C PHE A 22 -25.38 -7.41 -2.22
N ALA A 23 -25.94 -6.46 -2.98
CA ALA A 23 -25.56 -5.06 -3.01
C ALA A 23 -25.94 -4.36 -1.67
N GLY A 24 -25.42 -4.87 -0.55
CA GLY A 24 -25.80 -4.43 0.80
C GLY A 24 -24.76 -4.70 1.91
N CYS A 25 -23.58 -5.17 1.57
CA CYS A 25 -22.36 -5.01 2.39
C CYS A 25 -21.48 -4.01 1.63
N GLY A 26 -20.92 -3.01 2.33
CA GLY A 26 -20.10 -1.96 1.70
C GLY A 26 -19.05 -2.53 0.75
N SER A 27 -18.77 -1.80 -0.33
CA SER A 27 -17.65 -2.14 -1.21
C SER A 27 -16.39 -2.26 -0.36
N ARG A 28 -15.49 -3.17 -0.74
CA ARG A 28 -14.22 -3.28 -0.05
C ARG A 28 -13.40 -1.99 -0.16
N ALA A 29 -13.62 -1.21 -1.23
CA ALA A 29 -13.14 0.17 -1.36
C ALA A 29 -13.61 1.07 -0.19
N SER A 30 -14.89 1.02 0.19
CA SER A 30 -15.40 1.74 1.37
C SER A 30 -14.76 1.25 2.67
N ALA A 31 -14.51 -0.05 2.83
CA ALA A 31 -13.84 -0.57 4.03
C ALA A 31 -12.37 -0.07 4.14
N VAL A 32 -11.65 -0.02 3.02
CA VAL A 32 -10.29 0.55 2.97
C VAL A 32 -10.33 2.06 3.22
N CYS A 33 -11.30 2.78 2.65
CA CYS A 33 -11.47 4.21 2.89
C CYS A 33 -11.73 4.51 4.37
N ASP A 34 -12.69 3.81 4.99
CA ASP A 34 -13.02 3.96 6.41
C ASP A 34 -11.78 3.72 7.28
N LEU A 35 -11.00 2.68 6.96
CA LEU A 35 -9.76 2.34 7.66
C LEU A 35 -8.74 3.47 7.59
N ILE A 36 -8.52 4.06 6.41
CA ILE A 36 -7.58 5.16 6.23
C ILE A 36 -8.12 6.43 6.91
N CYS A 37 -9.39 6.77 6.71
CA CYS A 37 -9.94 8.02 7.23
C CYS A 37 -10.16 8.03 8.75
N GLU A 38 -10.47 6.88 9.37
CA GLU A 38 -10.46 6.75 10.82
C GLU A 38 -9.07 7.08 11.39
N CYS A 39 -8.04 6.68 10.66
CA CYS A 39 -6.64 6.86 10.99
C CYS A 39 -6.15 8.30 10.84
N GLU A 40 -6.49 8.91 9.71
CA GLU A 40 -6.03 10.24 9.31
C GLU A 40 -6.93 11.35 9.86
N HIS A 41 -8.02 10.98 10.53
CA HIS A 41 -9.04 11.90 11.02
C HIS A 41 -9.57 12.80 9.89
N CYS A 42 -9.86 12.20 8.73
CA CYS A 42 -10.44 12.89 7.58
C CYS A 42 -11.64 13.72 8.03
N ASN A 43 -11.76 14.93 7.51
CA ASN A 43 -13.03 15.63 7.52
C ASN A 43 -13.94 15.10 6.39
N ASP A 44 -15.24 15.42 6.44
CA ASP A 44 -16.24 14.94 5.47
C ASP A 44 -15.81 15.13 4.00
N TYR A 45 -15.12 16.23 3.67
CA TYR A 45 -14.67 16.47 2.30
C TYR A 45 -13.46 15.61 1.92
N GLU A 46 -12.53 15.37 2.85
CA GLU A 46 -11.38 14.49 2.62
C GLU A 46 -11.82 13.04 2.46
N GLU A 47 -12.76 12.60 3.31
CA GLU A 47 -13.38 11.27 3.23
C GLU A 47 -14.05 11.07 1.86
N ASP A 48 -14.89 12.01 1.40
CA ASP A 48 -15.53 11.93 0.09
C ASP A 48 -14.51 11.77 -1.06
N VAL A 49 -13.47 12.60 -1.08
CA VAL A 49 -12.44 12.57 -2.15
C VAL A 49 -11.62 11.29 -2.10
N GLN A 50 -11.23 10.84 -0.91
CA GLN A 50 -10.40 9.65 -0.74
C GLN A 50 -11.18 8.38 -1.05
N CYS A 51 -12.43 8.29 -0.60
CA CYS A 51 -13.32 7.17 -0.92
C CYS A 51 -13.59 7.11 -2.43
N GLU A 52 -13.87 8.25 -3.07
CA GLU A 52 -14.08 8.31 -4.53
C GLU A 52 -12.83 7.85 -5.31
N ALA A 53 -11.63 8.21 -4.84
CA ALA A 53 -10.38 7.76 -5.45
C ALA A 53 -10.20 6.23 -5.35
N ILE A 54 -10.43 5.64 -4.17
CA ILE A 54 -10.30 4.19 -3.96
C ILE A 54 -11.37 3.42 -4.75
N GLU A 55 -12.61 3.93 -4.79
CA GLU A 55 -13.69 3.37 -5.62
C GLU A 55 -13.34 3.44 -7.10
N THR A 56 -12.79 4.57 -7.56
CA THR A 56 -12.31 4.72 -8.95
C THR A 56 -11.22 3.71 -9.28
N THR A 57 -10.26 3.50 -8.37
CA THR A 57 -9.21 2.47 -8.56
C THR A 57 -9.82 1.07 -8.65
N ALA A 58 -10.81 0.74 -7.83
CA ALA A 58 -11.53 -0.54 -7.90
C ALA A 58 -12.28 -0.72 -9.24
N GLU A 59 -12.94 0.34 -9.71
CA GLU A 59 -13.65 0.34 -11.00
C GLU A 59 -12.67 0.22 -12.17
N MET A 60 -11.55 0.94 -12.15
CA MET A 60 -10.48 0.84 -13.15
C MET A 60 -9.87 -0.55 -13.19
N ALA A 61 -9.56 -1.13 -12.03
CA ALA A 61 -9.10 -2.50 -11.94
C ALA A 61 -10.12 -3.46 -12.56
N ALA A 62 -11.42 -3.30 -12.29
CA ALA A 62 -12.46 -4.13 -12.90
C ALA A 62 -12.55 -3.95 -14.43
N VAL A 63 -12.43 -2.73 -14.95
CA VAL A 63 -12.45 -2.44 -16.39
C VAL A 63 -11.25 -3.05 -17.12
N TYR A 64 -10.08 -3.06 -16.48
CA TYR A 64 -8.86 -3.63 -17.03
C TYR A 64 -8.67 -5.14 -16.74
N GLU A 65 -9.70 -5.81 -16.19
CA GLU A 65 -9.63 -7.21 -15.77
C GLU A 65 -8.54 -7.50 -14.70
N CYS A 66 -8.20 -6.49 -13.89
CA CYS A 66 -7.25 -6.48 -12.78
C CYS A 66 -7.89 -6.56 -11.38
N ALA A 67 -9.15 -7.03 -11.30
CA ALA A 67 -9.90 -7.08 -10.04
C ALA A 67 -9.22 -7.95 -8.97
N ASP A 68 -8.56 -9.05 -9.36
CA ASP A 68 -7.85 -9.93 -8.42
C ASP A 68 -6.65 -9.22 -7.75
N GLN A 69 -5.91 -8.40 -8.49
CA GLN A 69 -4.79 -7.62 -7.97
C GLN A 69 -5.27 -6.51 -7.04
N TRP A 70 -6.38 -5.85 -7.39
CA TRP A 70 -7.02 -4.90 -6.51
C TRP A 70 -7.43 -5.57 -5.20
N GLU A 71 -8.04 -6.76 -5.26
CA GLU A 71 -8.47 -7.48 -4.06
C GLU A 71 -7.30 -7.88 -3.18
N ALA A 72 -6.17 -8.27 -3.78
CA ALA A 72 -4.94 -8.59 -3.06
C ALA A 72 -4.38 -7.37 -2.33
N TRP A 73 -4.25 -6.23 -3.03
CA TRP A 73 -3.77 -4.98 -2.46
C TRP A 73 -4.70 -4.48 -1.33
N ALA A 74 -6.01 -4.40 -1.58
CA ALA A 74 -6.97 -3.99 -0.56
C ALA A 74 -6.97 -4.92 0.67
N THR A 75 -6.85 -6.25 0.47
CA THR A 75 -6.68 -7.19 1.59
C THR A 75 -5.40 -6.91 2.36
N CYS A 76 -4.30 -6.57 1.67
CA CYS A 76 -3.05 -6.22 2.32
C CYS A 76 -3.21 -4.96 3.20
N LEU A 77 -3.88 -3.91 2.69
CA LEU A 77 -4.19 -2.71 3.46
C LEU A 77 -5.02 -3.03 4.70
N GLU A 78 -6.07 -3.86 4.57
CA GLU A 78 -6.92 -4.29 5.69
C GLU A 78 -6.14 -5.09 6.75
N GLU A 79 -5.22 -5.97 6.34
CA GLU A 79 -4.50 -6.87 7.24
C GLU A 79 -3.25 -6.26 7.87
N ARG A 80 -2.56 -5.36 7.13
CA ARG A 80 -1.23 -4.83 7.50
C ARG A 80 -1.23 -3.34 7.77
N GLY A 81 -2.29 -2.64 7.37
CA GLY A 81 -2.49 -1.23 7.65
C GLY A 81 -2.49 -0.93 9.14
N ARG A 82 -1.84 0.17 9.51
CA ARG A 82 -1.82 0.66 10.89
C ARG A 82 -1.78 2.18 10.94
N CYS A 83 -2.17 2.70 12.08
CA CYS A 83 -2.11 4.12 12.36
C CYS A 83 -0.82 4.52 13.06
N GLU A 84 -0.11 5.44 12.44
CA GLU A 84 0.98 6.14 13.11
C GLU A 84 0.40 7.28 13.96
N GLU A 85 0.10 6.96 15.23
CA GLU A 85 -0.55 7.87 16.19
C GLU A 85 0.13 9.24 16.32
N THR A 86 1.42 9.35 16.00
CA THR A 86 2.18 10.60 16.11
C THR A 86 1.86 11.56 14.95
N GLU A 87 1.59 11.03 13.77
CA GLU A 87 1.39 11.82 12.55
C GLU A 87 -0.06 11.77 12.06
N ALA A 88 -0.92 10.96 12.69
CA ALA A 88 -2.27 10.66 12.22
C ALA A 88 -2.22 10.27 10.73
N ASN A 89 -1.36 9.30 10.42
CA ASN A 89 -1.10 8.84 9.07
C ASN A 89 -1.35 7.33 9.00
N PHE A 90 -2.03 6.89 7.94
CA PHE A 90 -2.20 5.47 7.65
C PHE A 90 -0.99 4.94 6.89
N THR A 91 -0.40 3.84 7.36
CA THR A 91 0.72 3.21 6.67
C THR A 91 0.67 1.70 6.74
N THR A 92 1.26 1.07 5.73
CA THR A 92 1.60 -0.35 5.67
C THR A 92 3.10 -0.59 5.84
N ALA A 93 3.91 0.46 5.93
CA ALA A 93 5.33 0.37 6.24
C ALA A 93 5.57 -0.34 7.56
N THR A 94 6.54 -1.24 7.64
CA THR A 94 7.01 -1.75 8.95
C THR A 94 7.64 -0.63 9.78
N ALA A 95 7.73 -0.80 11.10
CA ALA A 95 8.54 0.11 11.90
C ALA A 95 10.01 -0.09 11.50
N GLY A 96 10.65 0.97 11.00
CA GLY A 96 12.06 0.94 10.64
C GLY A 96 12.95 0.81 11.87
N SER A 97 14.24 0.62 11.63
CA SER A 97 15.23 0.54 12.71
C SER A 97 16.16 1.75 12.68
N CYS A 98 16.24 2.47 13.79
CA CYS A 98 17.20 3.56 13.96
C CYS A 98 18.59 3.02 14.35
N SER A 99 19.11 2.09 13.55
CA SER A 99 20.37 1.38 13.82
C SER A 99 21.46 1.66 12.81
N GLY A 100 21.13 2.35 11.70
CA GLY A 100 22.11 2.83 10.74
C GLY A 100 23.07 3.83 11.40
N LYS A 101 24.29 3.91 10.86
CA LYS A 101 25.30 4.86 11.31
C LYS A 101 26.02 5.43 10.10
N THR A 102 25.99 6.74 9.96
CA THR A 102 26.74 7.46 8.93
C THR A 102 27.79 8.34 9.59
N ASN A 103 29.05 8.21 9.18
CA ASN A 103 30.14 9.06 9.66
C ASN A 103 30.10 10.39 8.90
N THR A 104 30.07 11.52 9.63
CA THR A 104 29.98 12.84 9.02
C THR A 104 31.33 13.40 8.57
N ASN A 105 32.43 12.68 8.85
CA ASN A 105 33.80 13.13 8.67
C ASN A 105 34.18 14.40 9.45
N PHE A 106 33.43 14.75 10.51
CA PHE A 106 33.79 15.83 11.42
C PHE A 106 34.50 15.28 12.66
N PRO A 107 35.68 15.82 13.04
CA PRO A 107 36.37 15.39 14.24
C PRO A 107 35.61 15.84 15.50
N CYS A 108 35.69 15.04 16.56
CA CYS A 108 35.07 15.34 17.84
C CYS A 108 35.92 14.83 19.00
N MET A 109 35.77 15.46 20.16
CA MET A 109 36.34 15.01 21.43
C MET A 109 35.28 14.36 22.32
N ASN A 110 34.02 14.79 22.20
CA ASN A 110 32.90 14.26 22.97
C ASN A 110 31.59 14.41 22.20
N ASN A 111 30.51 13.78 22.68
CA ASN A 111 29.20 13.83 22.02
C ASN A 111 28.64 15.26 21.88
N GLY A 112 28.93 16.16 22.81
CA GLY A 112 28.46 17.56 22.75
C GLY A 112 28.97 18.32 21.53
N ASP A 113 30.18 18.01 21.07
CA ASP A 113 30.75 18.61 19.85
C ASP A 113 29.90 18.24 18.63
N CYS A 114 29.48 16.98 18.55
CA CYS A 114 28.61 16.50 17.49
C CYS A 114 27.18 17.02 17.64
N GLN A 115 26.61 16.95 18.85
CA GLN A 115 25.21 17.29 19.11
C GLN A 115 24.90 18.76 18.86
N SER A 116 25.85 19.66 19.10
CA SER A 116 25.71 21.08 18.79
C SER A 116 25.65 21.37 17.28
N THR A 117 26.17 20.47 16.44
CA THR A 117 26.23 20.65 14.98
C THR A 117 25.19 19.81 14.24
N PHE A 118 25.00 18.55 14.64
CA PHE A 118 24.19 17.55 13.94
C PHE A 118 22.95 17.07 14.73
N GLY A 119 22.71 17.66 15.91
CA GLY A 119 21.55 17.33 16.75
C GLY A 119 21.74 16.13 17.68
N PRO A 120 20.71 15.82 18.50
CA PRO A 120 20.82 14.89 19.63
C PRO A 120 21.23 13.46 19.25
N ALA A 121 20.82 13.02 18.06
CA ALA A 121 21.14 11.71 17.48
C ALA A 121 22.62 11.46 17.20
N SER A 122 23.46 12.52 17.21
CA SER A 122 24.86 12.42 16.83
C SER A 122 25.76 12.03 18.02
N LEU A 123 26.73 11.16 17.73
CA LEU A 123 27.63 10.55 18.71
C LEU A 123 29.09 10.70 18.25
N CYS A 124 29.97 10.95 19.19
CA CYS A 124 31.40 10.96 18.93
C CYS A 124 31.96 9.54 19.05
N GLU A 125 32.23 8.90 17.91
CA GLU A 125 32.75 7.54 17.83
C GLU A 125 34.11 7.53 17.12
N SER A 126 35.12 6.96 17.77
CA SER A 126 36.49 6.89 17.22
C SER A 126 37.09 8.26 16.83
N GLY A 127 36.72 9.32 17.56
CA GLY A 127 37.19 10.68 17.30
C GLY A 127 36.50 11.39 16.14
N MET A 128 35.44 10.80 15.59
CA MET A 128 34.64 11.36 14.50
C MET A 128 33.16 11.37 14.88
N CYS A 129 32.43 12.39 14.42
CA CYS A 129 31.00 12.43 14.57
C CYS A 129 30.34 11.39 13.67
N SER A 130 29.43 10.64 14.27
CA SER A 130 28.53 9.70 13.59
C SER A 130 27.10 10.10 13.89
N GLN A 131 26.21 9.97 12.92
CA GLN A 131 24.78 10.19 13.09
C GLN A 131 24.07 8.84 12.98
N ARG A 132 23.14 8.58 13.88
CA ARG A 132 22.23 7.44 13.72
C ARG A 132 21.29 7.73 12.56
N THR A 133 21.12 6.76 11.68
CA THR A 133 20.21 6.84 10.54
C THR A 133 19.25 5.66 10.52
N CYS A 134 18.14 5.81 9.83
CA CYS A 134 17.20 4.72 9.59
C CYS A 134 17.87 3.66 8.71
N ALA A 135 17.78 2.40 9.11
CA ALA A 135 18.42 1.28 8.42
C ALA A 135 18.01 1.27 6.94
N GLY A 136 19.01 1.27 6.03
CA GLY A 136 18.77 1.32 4.58
C GLY A 136 18.60 2.74 4.01
N SER A 137 18.68 3.80 4.81
CA SER A 137 18.59 5.19 4.37
C SER A 137 19.64 6.10 5.05
N ASP A 138 19.80 7.31 4.51
CA ASP A 138 20.60 8.37 5.12
C ASP A 138 19.76 9.32 5.99
N ILE A 139 18.51 8.98 6.28
CA ILE A 139 17.60 9.79 7.09
C ILE A 139 18.05 9.69 8.56
N PRO A 140 18.41 10.80 9.22
CA PRO A 140 18.84 10.77 10.61
C PRO A 140 17.67 10.47 11.55
N CYS A 141 17.95 9.75 12.62
CA CYS A 141 16.92 9.33 13.58
C CYS A 141 17.46 9.28 15.02
N GLU A 142 16.57 9.50 15.96
CA GLU A 142 16.76 9.38 17.40
C GLU A 142 16.16 8.09 17.95
N SER A 143 15.07 7.61 17.34
CA SER A 143 14.32 6.42 17.74
C SER A 143 13.75 5.66 16.55
N ASN A 144 13.38 4.40 16.76
CA ASN A 144 12.91 3.52 15.68
C ASN A 144 11.59 4.00 15.05
N ASN A 145 10.73 4.69 15.80
CA ASN A 145 9.48 5.25 15.30
C ASN A 145 9.67 6.46 14.36
N GLN A 146 10.89 6.95 14.19
CA GLN A 146 11.21 7.99 13.18
C GLN A 146 11.67 7.36 11.86
N CYS A 147 11.66 6.03 11.79
CA CYS A 147 12.08 5.28 10.64
C CYS A 147 10.90 4.51 10.09
N SER A 148 10.61 4.71 8.81
CA SER A 148 9.74 3.84 8.04
C SER A 148 10.58 2.66 7.55
N GLY A 149 10.07 1.46 7.75
CA GLY A 149 10.63 0.23 7.19
C GLY A 149 10.08 -0.03 5.79
N GLU A 150 10.26 -1.26 5.31
CA GLU A 150 9.69 -1.74 4.05
C GLU A 150 8.16 -1.68 4.10
N ASP A 151 7.53 -1.20 3.02
CA ASP A 151 6.08 -1.29 2.86
C ASP A 151 5.68 -2.75 2.75
N GLN A 152 4.76 -3.17 3.61
CA GLN A 152 4.31 -4.54 3.60
C GLN A 152 3.34 -4.84 2.45
N CYS A 153 2.89 -3.83 1.71
CA CYS A 153 1.95 -3.97 0.60
C CYS A 153 2.54 -3.53 -0.75
N ASP A 154 3.82 -3.14 -0.81
CA ASP A 154 4.51 -2.78 -2.06
C ASP A 154 4.34 -3.84 -3.15
N ALA A 155 4.45 -5.12 -2.80
CA ALA A 155 4.37 -6.20 -3.79
C ALA A 155 2.96 -6.36 -4.39
N GLU A 156 1.92 -6.18 -3.58
CA GLU A 156 0.53 -6.21 -4.04
C GLU A 156 0.15 -4.94 -4.81
N GLU A 157 0.69 -3.79 -4.42
CA GLU A 157 0.55 -2.52 -5.15
C GLU A 157 1.24 -2.58 -6.52
N ASP A 158 2.52 -2.98 -6.57
CA ASP A 158 3.28 -3.19 -7.81
C ASP A 158 2.53 -4.14 -8.76
N ALA A 159 1.93 -5.21 -8.23
CA ALA A 159 1.18 -6.16 -9.03
C ALA A 159 -0.10 -5.57 -9.63
N LEU A 160 -0.79 -4.69 -8.89
CA LEU A 160 -1.95 -3.95 -9.38
C LEU A 160 -1.55 -2.97 -10.47
N ASP A 161 -0.51 -2.17 -10.24
CA ASP A 161 0.02 -1.18 -11.18
C ASP A 161 0.50 -1.86 -12.48
N ASP A 162 1.31 -2.92 -12.36
CA ASP A 162 1.75 -3.72 -13.51
C ASP A 162 0.57 -4.25 -14.32
N CYS A 163 -0.51 -4.66 -13.66
CA CYS A 163 -1.71 -5.14 -14.36
C CYS A 163 -2.39 -4.01 -15.15
N VAL A 164 -2.60 -2.85 -14.53
CA VAL A 164 -3.22 -1.68 -15.15
C VAL A 164 -2.38 -1.15 -16.31
N ASP A 165 -1.06 -1.06 -16.14
CA ASP A 165 -0.12 -0.62 -17.17
C ASP A 165 -0.11 -1.56 -18.38
N ASN A 166 -0.06 -2.88 -18.14
CA ASN A 166 -0.12 -3.85 -19.22
C ASN A 166 -1.46 -3.78 -19.97
N ALA A 167 -2.58 -3.65 -19.26
CA ALA A 167 -3.90 -3.55 -19.87
C ALA A 167 -4.07 -2.25 -20.69
N SER A 168 -3.56 -1.13 -20.19
CA SER A 168 -3.63 0.17 -20.88
C SER A 168 -2.75 0.21 -22.15
N SER A 169 -1.59 -0.47 -22.12
CA SER A 169 -0.65 -0.58 -23.25
C SER A 169 -1.24 -1.27 -24.49
N HIS A 170 -2.30 -2.07 -24.31
CA HIS A 170 -2.97 -2.80 -25.37
C HIS A 170 -4.24 -2.11 -25.92
N GLY A 171 -4.69 -1.00 -25.33
CA GLY A 171 -6.00 -0.40 -25.62
C GLY A 171 -6.05 1.09 -26.00
N GLY A 172 -4.98 1.87 -25.77
CA GLY A 172 -5.02 3.33 -25.96
C GLY A 172 -4.17 3.85 -27.11
N VAL A 173 -4.74 4.71 -27.96
CA VAL A 173 -3.94 5.73 -28.69
C VAL A 173 -3.20 6.55 -27.62
N PRO A 174 -1.88 6.78 -27.74
CA PRO A 174 -1.13 7.51 -26.72
C PRO A 174 -1.75 8.89 -26.53
N PHE A 175 -2.29 9.14 -25.33
CA PHE A 175 -2.68 10.46 -24.88
C PHE A 175 -1.51 11.04 -24.08
N ASP A 176 -0.75 11.93 -24.70
CA ASP A 176 0.13 12.86 -23.98
C ASP A 176 -0.77 13.84 -23.22
N ILE A 177 -0.72 13.81 -21.89
CA ILE A 177 -1.25 14.87 -21.04
C ILE A 177 -0.04 15.74 -20.66
N ASP A 178 0.12 16.86 -21.38
CA ASP A 178 0.97 17.98 -21.00
C ASP A 178 0.29 18.86 -19.93
#